data_AF-A0A7W1JLL7-F1
#
_entry.id   AF-A0A7W1JLL7-F1
#
_cell.length_a   1.000
_cell.length_b   1.000
_cell.length_c   1.000
_cell.angle_alpha   90.00
_cell.angle_beta   90.00
_cell.angle_gamma   90.00
#
_symmetry.space_group_name_H-M   'P 1'
#
loop_
_entity.id
_entity.type
_entity.pdbx_description
1 polymer ?
#
loop_
_entity_poly.entity_id
_entity_poly.type
_entity_poly.pdbx_seq_one_letter_code
_entity_poly.pdbx_strand_id
1 'polypeptide(L)'
;MAEQNQNKLIHVACIQEESKNKKTYLFLFLVNTQKYIWFKEDSTGNKIETTLSGMTFDDAMNEAVKFWKKENFRTINCGFRYSLPERDEHGVNALFHQMAASYSSMTGIYFDDTVGYNCIVYHASIEARDILKRNN
;
A
#
# COMPACT_ATOMS: atom_id res chain seq x y z
N MET A 1 11.98 0.63 27.93
CA MET A 1 11.43 -0.42 27.03
C MET A 1 11.53 0.12 25.63
N ALA A 2 12.31 -0.51 24.76
CA ALA A 2 12.48 -0.04 23.39
C ALA A 2 11.18 -0.27 22.63
N GLU A 3 10.46 0.81 22.28
CA GLU A 3 9.45 0.77 21.24
C GLU A 3 10.15 0.28 19.97
N GLN A 4 9.90 -0.96 19.59
CA GLN A 4 10.27 -1.44 18.27
C GLN A 4 9.55 -0.52 17.26
N ASN A 5 10.31 0.22 16.46
CA ASN A 5 9.80 1.00 15.32
C ASN A 5 9.02 0.06 14.38
N GLN A 6 7.74 -0.16 14.65
CA GLN A 6 6.87 -0.97 13.82
C GLN A 6 6.37 -0.11 12.67
N ASN A 7 7.21 0.00 11.64
CA ASN A 7 6.83 0.60 10.38
C ASN A 7 6.09 -0.45 9.55
N LYS A 8 4.78 -0.29 9.41
CA LYS A 8 3.95 -1.18 8.59
C LYS A 8 3.77 -0.57 7.21
N LEU A 9 4.17 -1.27 6.15
CA LEU A 9 3.86 -0.85 4.78
C LEU A 9 2.35 -0.99 4.56
N ILE A 10 1.64 0.12 4.33
CA ILE A 10 0.19 0.16 4.19
C ILE A 10 -0.22 0.04 2.72
N HIS A 11 0.33 0.89 1.86
CA HIS A 11 -0.06 0.95 0.46
C HIS A 11 1.10 1.37 -0.45
N VAL A 12 0.92 1.19 -1.75
CA VAL A 12 1.93 1.50 -2.76
C VAL A 12 1.29 2.28 -3.90
N ALA A 13 2.01 3.27 -4.41
CA ALA A 13 1.65 4.06 -5.57
C ALA A 13 2.85 4.14 -6.53
N CYS A 14 2.64 4.75 -7.70
CA CYS A 14 3.73 5.14 -8.56
C CYS A 14 3.47 6.50 -9.19
N ILE A 15 4.58 7.14 -9.57
CA ILE A 15 4.63 8.36 -10.36
C ILE A 15 5.50 8.11 -11.60
N GLN A 16 5.25 8.87 -12.65
CA GLN A 16 6.03 8.90 -13.87
C GLN A 16 6.28 10.36 -14.24
N GLU A 17 7.50 10.81 -13.97
CA GLU A 17 7.97 12.13 -14.40
C GLU A 17 8.11 12.12 -15.94
N GLU A 18 7.42 13.04 -16.63
CA GLU A 18 7.40 13.14 -18.10
C GLU A 18 8.81 13.22 -18.69
N SER A 19 9.74 13.88 -17.98
CA SER A 19 11.11 14.10 -18.42
C SER A 19 12.00 12.85 -18.34
N LYS A 20 11.67 11.87 -17.49
CA LYS A 20 12.53 10.71 -17.23
C LYS A 20 12.02 9.41 -17.84
N ASN A 21 10.77 9.38 -18.31
CA ASN A 21 10.04 8.20 -18.79
C ASN A 21 10.22 6.95 -17.90
N LYS A 22 10.51 7.16 -16.61
CA LYS A 22 10.84 6.12 -15.64
C LYS A 22 9.78 6.14 -14.56
N LYS A 23 9.17 4.99 -14.33
CA LYS A 23 8.29 4.77 -13.18
C LYS A 23 9.11 4.81 -11.90
N THR A 24 8.65 5.58 -10.93
CA THR A 24 9.18 5.58 -9.57
C THR A 24 8.08 5.12 -8.63
N TYR A 25 8.39 4.13 -7.78
CA TYR A 25 7.43 3.64 -6.80
C TYR A 25 7.44 4.50 -5.54
N LEU A 26 6.27 4.57 -4.92
CA LEU A 26 6.01 5.30 -3.68
C LEU A 26 5.41 4.33 -2.67
N PHE A 27 5.87 4.38 -1.43
CA PHE A 27 5.49 3.44 -0.38
C PHE A 27 4.92 4.22 0.80
N LEU A 28 3.68 3.94 1.17
CA LEU A 28 3.04 4.55 2.33
C LEU A 28 3.21 3.66 3.54
N PHE A 29 3.90 4.14 4.56
CA PHE A 29 4.08 3.42 5.83
C PHE A 29 3.23 4.05 6.93
N LEU A 30 2.67 3.20 7.80
CA LEU A 30 2.23 3.60 9.13
C LEU A 30 3.42 3.48 10.07
N VAL A 31 3.91 4.62 10.54
CA VAL A 31 5.06 4.75 11.42
C VAL A 31 4.58 4.90 12.85
N ASN A 32 5.11 4.05 13.74
CA ASN A 32 4.81 4.03 15.17
C ASN A 32 3.31 4.03 15.49
N THR A 33 2.50 3.39 14.65
CA THR A 33 1.03 3.31 14.77
C THR A 33 0.28 4.65 14.78
N GLN A 34 0.95 5.77 14.54
CA GLN A 34 0.38 7.11 14.73
C GLN A 34 0.27 7.91 13.44
N LYS A 35 1.22 7.75 12.51
CA LYS A 35 1.34 8.63 11.35
C LYS A 35 1.61 7.87 10.08
N TYR A 36 0.97 8.31 9.00
CA TYR A 36 1.18 7.81 7.66
C TYR A 36 2.25 8.66 6.96
N ILE A 37 3.32 8.05 6.46
CA ILE A 37 4.44 8.76 5.81
C ILE A 37 4.75 8.08 4.47
N TRP A 38 4.92 8.91 3.43
CA TRP A 38 5.34 8.42 2.13
C TRP A 38 6.86 8.34 2.00
N PHE A 39 7.32 7.27 1.37
CA PHE A 39 8.71 7.07 0.96
C PHE A 39 8.76 6.97 -0.56
N LYS A 40 9.77 7.57 -1.19
CA LYS A 40 10.03 7.49 -2.64
C LYS A 40 11.18 6.52 -2.89
N GLU A 41 11.02 5.66 -3.88
CA GLU A 41 12.10 4.78 -4.35
C GLU A 41 13.17 5.63 -5.06
N ASP A 42 14.44 5.44 -4.70
CA ASP A 42 15.56 6.07 -5.39
C ASP A 42 16.05 5.25 -6.60
N SER A 43 17.12 5.73 -7.25
CA SER A 43 17.70 5.05 -8.41
C SER A 43 18.31 3.68 -8.08
N THR A 44 18.61 3.42 -6.81
CA THR A 44 19.22 2.18 -6.31
C THR A 44 18.20 1.21 -5.71
N GLY A 45 16.92 1.58 -5.66
CA GLY A 45 15.84 0.79 -5.07
C GLY A 45 15.65 1.03 -3.56
N ASN A 46 16.38 1.96 -2.96
CA ASN A 46 16.21 2.31 -1.56
C ASN A 46 15.01 3.23 -1.37
N LYS A 47 14.35 3.11 -0.21
CA LYS A 47 13.18 3.92 0.16
C LYS A 47 13.65 5.14 0.93
N ILE A 48 13.50 6.33 0.34
CA ILE A 48 13.85 7.60 0.97
C ILE A 48 12.57 8.25 1.51
N GLU A 49 12.57 8.60 2.80
CA GLU A 49 11.46 9.30 3.43
C GLU A 49 11.19 10.64 2.73
N THR A 50 9.93 10.95 2.47
CA THR A 50 9.51 12.24 1.91
C THR A 50 8.96 13.14 3.01
N THR A 51 8.75 14.41 2.71
CA THR A 51 8.08 15.34 3.63
C THR A 51 6.56 15.13 3.70
N LEU A 52 5.99 14.27 2.86
CA LEU A 52 4.55 14.03 2.78
C LEU A 52 4.11 13.03 3.84
N SER A 53 3.14 13.45 4.63
CA SER A 53 2.59 12.64 5.71
C SER A 53 1.15 13.05 6.04
N GLY A 54 0.43 12.17 6.73
CA GLY A 54 -0.93 12.41 7.19
C GLY A 54 -1.20 11.72 8.52
N MET A 55 -2.18 12.23 9.27
CA MET A 55 -2.63 11.58 10.51
C MET A 55 -3.55 10.40 10.21
N THR A 56 -4.27 10.45 9.09
CA THR A 56 -5.08 9.35 8.57
C THR A 56 -4.55 8.88 7.20
N PHE A 57 -5.01 7.70 6.78
CA PHE A 57 -4.73 7.19 5.44
C PHE A 57 -5.24 8.15 4.36
N ASP A 58 -6.47 8.66 4.51
CA ASP A 58 -7.08 9.57 3.54
C ASP A 58 -6.34 10.90 3.45
N ASP A 59 -5.90 11.46 4.58
CA ASP A 59 -5.08 12.68 4.59
C ASP A 59 -3.78 12.47 3.82
N ALA A 60 -3.06 11.38 4.12
CA ALA A 60 -1.81 11.07 3.44
C ALA A 60 -2.00 10.83 1.94
N MET A 61 -3.13 10.25 1.53
CA MET A 61 -3.45 10.05 0.12
C MET A 61 -3.80 11.37 -0.58
N ASN A 62 -4.58 12.23 0.08
CA ASN A 62 -4.95 13.53 -0.47
C ASN A 62 -3.73 14.43 -0.66
N GLU A 63 -2.80 14.45 0.30
CA GLU A 63 -1.54 15.19 0.18
C GLU A 63 -0.66 14.66 -0.95
N ALA A 64 -0.59 13.32 -1.11
CA ALA A 64 0.11 12.69 -2.23
C ALA A 64 -0.44 13.11 -3.60
N VAL A 65 -1.76 13.04 -3.78
CA VAL A 65 -2.43 13.41 -5.04
C VAL A 65 -2.17 14.87 -5.38
N LYS A 66 -2.20 15.78 -4.39
CA LYS A 66 -1.90 17.20 -4.59
C LYS A 66 -0.44 17.43 -4.98
N PHE A 67 0.49 16.83 -4.24
CA PHE A 67 1.92 17.05 -4.43
C PHE A 67 2.42 16.49 -5.76
N TRP A 68 2.01 15.26 -6.11
CA TRP A 68 2.43 14.56 -7.33
C TRP A 68 1.46 14.72 -8.51
N LYS A 69 0.59 15.75 -8.47
CA LYS A 69 -0.43 15.98 -9.51
C LYS A 69 0.15 16.05 -10.93
N LYS A 70 1.37 16.56 -11.09
CA LYS A 70 2.05 16.69 -12.39
C LYS A 70 2.88 15.47 -12.79
N GLU A 71 2.99 14.47 -11.92
CA GLU A 71 3.86 13.30 -12.11
C GLU A 71 3.05 12.03 -12.37
N ASN A 72 1.84 12.16 -12.95
CA ASN A 72 0.95 11.03 -13.27
C ASN A 72 0.77 10.05 -12.10
N PHE A 73 0.56 10.59 -10.90
CA PHE A 73 0.34 9.81 -9.70
C PHE A 73 -0.83 8.84 -9.88
N ARG A 74 -0.60 7.57 -9.55
CA ARG A 74 -1.64 6.55 -9.44
C ARG A 74 -1.32 5.56 -8.35
N THR A 75 -2.33 5.05 -7.68
CA THR A 75 -2.19 3.92 -6.77
C THR A 75 -1.96 2.63 -7.55
N ILE A 76 -1.27 1.67 -6.93
CA ILE A 76 -1.10 0.34 -7.50
C ILE A 76 -2.34 -0.49 -7.18
N ASN A 77 -2.93 -1.12 -8.20
CA ASN A 77 -4.07 -2.00 -8.00
C ASN A 77 -3.64 -3.27 -7.22
N CYS A 78 -3.96 -3.28 -5.93
CA CYS A 78 -3.70 -4.38 -5.00
C CYS A 78 -4.86 -5.41 -4.96
N GLY A 79 -5.86 -5.25 -5.82
CA GLY A 79 -7.01 -6.15 -5.91
C GLY A 79 -8.20 -5.71 -5.06
N PHE A 80 -9.15 -6.61 -4.91
CA PHE A 80 -10.37 -6.43 -4.14
C PHE A 80 -10.37 -7.39 -2.94
N ARG A 81 -10.63 -6.84 -1.76
CA ARG A 81 -10.82 -7.56 -0.50
C ARG A 81 -12.29 -7.93 -0.35
N TYR A 82 -12.54 -9.18 0.01
CA TYR A 82 -13.87 -9.74 0.30
C TYR A 82 -13.91 -10.20 1.76
N SER A 83 -14.96 -9.82 2.47
CA SER A 83 -15.21 -10.26 3.86
C SER A 83 -15.99 -11.58 3.85
N LEU A 84 -15.55 -12.56 4.65
CA LEU A 84 -16.13 -13.92 4.69
C LEU A 84 -17.08 -14.14 5.89
N PRO A 85 -18.14 -14.95 5.71
CA PRO A 85 -18.62 -15.50 4.43
C PRO A 85 -19.09 -14.38 3.51
N GLU A 86 -18.86 -14.48 2.20
CA GLU A 86 -18.97 -13.39 1.20
C GLU A 86 -20.19 -12.49 1.43
N ARG A 87 -20.00 -11.39 2.15
CA ARG A 87 -21.06 -10.39 2.40
C ARG A 87 -21.10 -9.31 1.32
N ASP A 88 -19.98 -9.15 0.62
CA ASP A 88 -19.72 -8.05 -0.31
C ASP A 88 -19.62 -8.60 -1.74
N GLU A 89 -20.71 -8.53 -2.52
CA GLU A 89 -20.75 -9.06 -3.90
C GLU A 89 -19.68 -8.45 -4.83
N HIS A 90 -19.26 -7.22 -4.55
CA HIS A 90 -18.30 -6.49 -5.40
C HIS A 90 -16.89 -6.38 -4.79
N GLY A 91 -16.72 -6.71 -3.51
CA GLY A 91 -15.48 -6.48 -2.76
C GLY A 91 -15.16 -4.98 -2.58
N VAL A 92 -14.13 -4.69 -1.79
CA VAL A 92 -13.61 -3.32 -1.58
C VAL A 92 -12.16 -3.24 -2.03
N ASN A 93 -11.68 -2.07 -2.46
CA ASN A 93 -10.27 -1.90 -2.85
C ASN A 93 -9.36 -2.35 -1.70
N ALA A 94 -8.46 -3.29 -1.99
CA ALA A 94 -7.50 -3.78 -1.02
C ALA A 94 -6.34 -2.80 -0.88
N LEU A 95 -5.86 -2.62 0.34
CA LEU A 95 -4.56 -2.02 0.60
C LEU A 95 -3.44 -3.03 0.36
N PHE A 96 -2.20 -2.54 0.26
CA PHE A 96 -1.07 -3.41 -0.08
C PHE A 96 -0.82 -4.44 1.02
N HIS A 97 -0.92 -4.04 2.29
CA HIS A 97 -0.76 -4.97 3.41
C HIS A 97 -1.85 -6.06 3.45
N GLN A 98 -3.05 -5.75 2.98
CA GLN A 98 -4.17 -6.70 2.93
C GLN A 98 -3.94 -7.73 1.83
N MET A 99 -3.51 -7.27 0.66
CA MET A 99 -3.05 -8.15 -0.42
C MET A 99 -1.89 -9.02 0.06
N ALA A 100 -0.87 -8.44 0.71
CA ALA A 100 0.28 -9.15 1.22
C ALA A 100 -0.11 -10.23 2.24
N ALA A 101 -1.03 -9.93 3.16
CA ALA A 101 -1.53 -10.88 4.15
C ALA A 101 -2.26 -12.06 3.49
N SER A 102 -3.15 -11.77 2.53
CA SER A 102 -3.87 -12.80 1.78
C SER A 102 -2.90 -13.69 1.00
N TYR A 103 -1.96 -13.11 0.25
CA TYR A 103 -1.03 -13.87 -0.62
C TYR A 103 0.05 -14.63 0.15
N SER A 104 0.35 -14.22 1.38
CA SER A 104 1.28 -14.93 2.25
C SER A 104 0.63 -16.08 3.03
N SER A 105 -0.71 -16.15 3.04
CA SER A 105 -1.44 -17.22 3.70
C SER A 105 -1.59 -18.45 2.81
N MET A 106 -1.58 -19.65 3.40
CA MET A 106 -1.64 -20.91 2.65
C MET A 106 -2.94 -21.06 1.83
N THR A 107 -4.06 -20.50 2.32
CA THR A 107 -5.39 -20.62 1.71
C THR A 107 -5.85 -19.34 1.01
N GLY A 108 -5.05 -18.27 1.04
CA GLY A 108 -5.50 -16.93 0.63
C GLY A 108 -6.31 -16.18 1.70
N ILE A 109 -6.72 -16.85 2.79
CA ILE A 109 -7.58 -16.29 3.83
C ILE A 109 -6.71 -15.78 5.00
N TYR A 110 -6.97 -14.54 5.42
CA TYR A 110 -6.35 -13.92 6.60
C TYR A 110 -7.42 -13.26 7.48
N PHE A 111 -7.16 -13.11 8.77
CA PHE A 111 -8.04 -12.34 9.66
C PHE A 111 -7.65 -10.86 9.63
N ASP A 112 -8.61 -9.98 9.36
CA ASP A 112 -8.39 -8.52 9.38
C ASP A 112 -8.98 -7.92 10.66
N ASP A 113 -8.11 -7.64 11.63
CA ASP A 113 -8.48 -7.08 12.94
C ASP A 113 -9.26 -5.76 12.84
N THR A 114 -9.10 -5.00 11.75
CA THR A 114 -9.79 -3.71 11.58
C THR A 114 -11.28 -3.87 11.32
N VAL A 115 -11.67 -4.97 10.67
CA VAL A 115 -13.07 -5.28 10.38
C VAL A 115 -13.61 -6.41 11.25
N GLY A 116 -12.74 -7.21 11.88
CA GLY A 116 -13.12 -8.32 12.75
C GLY A 116 -13.63 -9.56 12.01
N TYR A 117 -13.21 -9.74 10.75
CA TYR A 117 -13.64 -10.85 9.91
C TYR A 117 -12.46 -11.50 9.17
N ASN A 118 -12.66 -12.74 8.74
CA ASN A 118 -11.77 -13.36 7.76
C ASN A 118 -11.97 -12.68 6.40
N CYS A 119 -10.88 -12.43 5.70
CA CYS A 119 -10.85 -11.76 4.42
C CYS A 119 -9.99 -12.51 3.41
N ILE A 120 -10.28 -12.31 2.13
CA ILE A 120 -9.48 -12.79 1.00
C ILE A 120 -9.33 -11.68 -0.03
N VAL A 121 -8.19 -11.64 -0.74
CA VAL A 121 -7.92 -10.64 -1.79
C VAL A 121 -7.76 -11.31 -3.15
N TYR A 122 -8.56 -10.85 -4.12
CA TYR A 122 -8.49 -11.31 -5.51
C TYR A 122 -8.15 -10.17 -6.48
N HIS A 123 -7.80 -10.52 -7.72
CA HIS A 123 -7.57 -9.58 -8.82
C HIS A 123 -6.47 -8.52 -8.61
N ALA A 124 -5.48 -8.79 -7.74
CA ALA A 124 -4.30 -7.96 -7.64
C ALA A 124 -3.51 -7.94 -8.95
N SER A 125 -3.04 -6.76 -9.35
CA SER A 125 -2.25 -6.60 -10.57
C SER A 125 -0.90 -7.33 -10.49
N ILE A 126 -0.35 -7.69 -11.64
CA ILE A 126 1.01 -8.26 -11.73
C ILE A 126 2.03 -7.31 -11.09
N GLU A 127 1.89 -6.00 -11.34
CA GLU A 127 2.73 -4.95 -10.76
C GLU A 127 2.74 -5.00 -9.22
N ALA A 128 1.58 -5.15 -8.58
CA ALA A 128 1.47 -5.29 -7.13
C ALA A 128 2.17 -6.55 -6.60
N ARG A 129 2.00 -7.69 -7.29
CA ARG A 129 2.63 -8.97 -6.92
C ARG A 129 4.16 -8.91 -7.06
N ASP A 130 4.65 -8.22 -8.08
CA ASP A 130 6.10 -8.03 -8.28
C ASP A 130 6.68 -7.06 -7.25
N ILE A 131 5.92 -6.07 -6.79
CA ILE A 131 6.31 -5.25 -5.63
C ILE A 131 6.38 -6.12 -4.36
N LEU A 132 5.39 -6.99 -4.12
CA LEU A 132 5.38 -7.88 -2.95
C LEU A 132 6.62 -8.79 -2.91
N LYS A 133 6.96 -9.42 -4.03
CA LYS A 133 8.16 -10.27 -4.13
C LYS A 133 9.48 -9.53 -3.87
N ARG A 134 9.54 -8.22 -4.12
CA ARG A 134 10.73 -7.39 -3.88
C ARG A 134 10.84 -6.87 -2.44
N ASN A 135 9.75 -6.90 -1.69
CA ASN A 135 9.65 -6.30 -0.35
C ASN A 135 9.43 -7.33 0.77
N ASN A 136 9.17 -8.59 0.42
CA ASN A 136 9.28 -9.75 1.31
C ASN A 136 10.68 -10.34 1.20
#